data_AF-A0A7J3X0Y6-F1
#
_entry.id   AF-A0A7J3X0Y6-F1
#
_cell.length_a   1.000
_cell.length_b   1.000
_cell.length_c   1.000
_cell.angle_alpha   90.00
_cell.angle_beta   90.00
_cell.angle_gamma   90.00
#
_symmetry.space_group_name_H-M   'P 1'
#
loop_
_entity.id
_entity.type
_entity.pdbx_description
1 polymer ?
#
loop_
_entity_poly.entity_id
_entity_poly.type
_entity_poly.pdbx_seq_one_letter_code
_entity_poly.pdbx_strand_id
1 'polypeptide(L)'
;MSLSLILGFLVSIYMTLVKREITLALIFRWLLVLLIILEVLGFSGWLLYLLHGGVNPYTEPIPLQDLEAKIVYSLSPLTPVIMTIFMLSTFLIVVTKPLKPIEESRPAEQLGRVKAFLEDVAEKMNENADRYYPWNLVLLSSSLILPVLAVFLLYSPIVNPSNMTVGVDIVYYVNYLNQVRDSSENSLEILSNMLSRDRPLTLLIIYSISILSSLDFKTVSIYLPVILSPLLIFSIYYLASRLFKDKLYSSLTCFLTATGPFTTASLYGGFLANWLGLSLAYLSLAILIKSTEQNSVRLLTASILLSILSHLAHPVPWNFLILATILAAALLAFRRHNDRRILKLIVTFIVVNILYDFLKTRVLSFSGATVVAQSIISTELSINNMVNFWPINVFMTYFHVGGAFNFPPTYFSALIGMILFSLVKQFKLDILKMWVVAGLPLYLLGPDYVQARTLQNIPVDLFASAGFLVISDYLSVRDKFSPIFFIVFIYLLYLNNLLRFTVNLPF
;
A
#
# COMPACT_ATOMS: atom_id res chain seq x y z
N MET A 1 -20.05 -0.17 24.73
CA MET A 1 -21.32 0.26 24.09
C MET A 1 -21.01 1.45 23.19
N SER A 2 -20.38 1.20 22.03
CA SER A 2 -20.17 2.20 20.97
C SER A 2 -20.25 1.44 19.65
N LEU A 3 -21.48 1.11 19.24
CA LEU A 3 -21.71 0.65 17.87
C LEU A 3 -21.28 1.81 16.97
N SER A 4 -20.15 1.68 16.29
CA SER A 4 -19.44 2.84 15.77
C SER A 4 -20.25 3.57 14.70
N LEU A 5 -20.15 4.90 14.69
CA LEU A 5 -20.75 5.74 13.65
C LEU A 5 -20.29 5.30 12.25
N ILE A 6 -19.06 4.80 12.14
CA ILE A 6 -18.52 4.20 10.90
C ILE A 6 -19.22 2.88 10.58
N LEU A 7 -19.47 1.99 11.55
CA LEU A 7 -20.26 0.78 11.31
C LEU A 7 -21.67 1.12 10.87
N GLY A 8 -22.32 2.08 11.54
CA GLY A 8 -23.63 2.60 11.16
C GLY A 8 -23.65 3.15 9.74
N PHE A 9 -22.59 3.86 9.35
CA PHE A 9 -22.38 4.37 7.99
C PHE A 9 -22.25 3.25 6.97
N LEU A 10 -21.38 2.27 7.22
CA LEU A 10 -21.15 1.12 6.34
C LEU A 10 -22.40 0.23 6.21
N VAL A 11 -23.09 -0.03 7.32
CA VAL A 11 -24.37 -0.76 7.33
C VAL A 11 -25.44 0.01 6.56
N SER A 12 -25.47 1.33 6.67
CA SER A 12 -26.41 2.16 5.91
C SER A 12 -26.13 2.14 4.41
N ILE A 13 -24.85 2.14 4.00
CA ILE A 13 -24.46 1.92 2.58
C ILE A 13 -24.97 0.56 2.11
N TYR A 14 -24.72 -0.50 2.87
CA TYR A 14 -25.17 -1.85 2.53
C TYR A 14 -26.71 -1.92 2.41
N MET A 15 -27.44 -1.41 3.40
CA MET A 15 -28.90 -1.43 3.40
C MET A 15 -29.50 -0.63 2.25
N THR A 16 -28.90 0.50 1.89
CA THR A 16 -29.38 1.31 0.75
C THR A 16 -29.04 0.71 -0.60
N LEU A 17 -27.89 0.05 -0.74
CA LEU A 17 -27.53 -0.73 -1.93
C LEU A 17 -28.54 -1.86 -2.18
N VAL A 18 -29.02 -2.50 -1.11
CA VAL A 18 -29.91 -3.66 -1.18
C VAL A 18 -31.40 -3.29 -1.32
N LYS A 19 -31.87 -2.23 -0.64
CA LYS A 19 -33.32 -1.93 -0.52
C LYS A 19 -33.84 -0.69 -1.25
N ARG A 20 -32.97 0.13 -1.85
CA ARG A 20 -33.35 1.30 -2.69
C ARG A 20 -34.29 2.32 -2.02
N GLU A 21 -34.27 2.45 -0.70
CA GLU A 21 -35.10 3.45 0.00
C GLU A 21 -34.45 4.85 -0.03
N ILE A 22 -35.19 5.84 -0.55
CA ILE A 22 -34.74 7.23 -0.76
C ILE A 22 -34.55 7.99 0.58
N THR A 23 -35.29 7.60 1.61
CA THR A 23 -35.26 8.21 2.95
C THR A 23 -33.91 8.10 3.66
N LEU A 24 -33.08 7.10 3.31
CA LEU A 24 -31.79 6.87 3.94
C LEU A 24 -30.66 7.78 3.41
N ALA A 25 -30.82 8.39 2.23
CA ALA A 25 -29.78 9.26 1.65
C ALA A 25 -29.55 10.53 2.48
N LEU A 26 -30.63 11.09 3.05
CA LEU A 26 -30.54 12.25 3.94
C LEU A 26 -29.80 11.89 5.24
N ILE A 27 -30.12 10.73 5.84
CA ILE A 27 -29.45 10.22 7.04
C ILE A 27 -27.96 10.03 6.76
N PHE A 28 -27.63 9.45 5.61
CA PHE A 28 -26.25 9.25 5.18
C PHE A 28 -25.46 10.56 5.08
N ARG A 29 -26.06 11.59 4.48
CA ARG A 29 -25.44 12.92 4.39
C ARG A 29 -25.19 13.53 5.76
N TRP A 30 -26.15 13.45 6.67
CA TRP A 30 -25.96 13.96 8.04
C TRP A 30 -24.88 13.20 8.80
N LEU A 31 -24.81 11.88 8.61
CA LEU A 31 -23.76 11.06 9.19
C LEU A 31 -22.37 11.42 8.63
N LEU A 32 -22.26 11.69 7.32
CA LEU A 32 -21.02 12.23 6.73
C LEU A 32 -20.62 13.57 7.34
N VAL A 33 -21.56 14.50 7.45
CA VAL A 33 -21.29 15.82 8.04
C VAL A 33 -20.81 15.68 9.48
N LEU A 34 -21.44 14.81 10.27
CA LEU A 34 -20.99 14.52 11.63
C LEU A 34 -19.56 13.95 11.66
N LEU A 35 -19.26 12.99 10.78
CA LEU A 35 -17.92 12.42 10.66
C LEU A 35 -16.89 13.48 10.27
N ILE A 36 -17.20 14.37 9.33
CA ILE A 36 -16.32 15.49 8.96
C ILE A 36 -16.06 16.40 10.16
N ILE A 37 -17.10 16.78 10.92
CA ILE A 37 -16.94 17.62 12.12
C ILE A 37 -15.99 16.95 13.12
N LEU A 38 -16.16 15.65 13.36
CA LEU A 38 -15.28 14.89 14.25
C LEU A 38 -13.83 14.89 13.77
N GLU A 39 -13.59 14.67 12.47
CA GLU A 39 -12.24 14.71 11.90
C GLU A 39 -11.62 16.12 11.97
N VAL A 40 -12.39 17.18 11.73
CA VAL A 40 -11.93 18.57 11.90
C VAL A 40 -11.54 18.85 13.36
N LEU A 41 -12.34 18.37 14.31
CA LEU A 41 -12.04 18.52 15.73
C LEU A 41 -10.79 17.73 16.14
N GLY A 42 -10.64 16.50 15.64
CA GLY A 42 -9.42 15.69 15.84
C GLY A 42 -8.19 16.38 15.29
N PHE A 43 -8.26 16.88 14.04
CA PHE A 43 -7.17 17.63 13.41
C PHE A 43 -6.81 18.89 14.19
N SER A 44 -7.82 19.66 14.61
CA SER A 44 -7.62 20.86 15.44
C SER A 44 -6.96 20.51 16.77
N GLY A 45 -7.33 19.38 17.37
CA GLY A 45 -6.69 18.83 18.56
C GLY A 45 -5.20 18.57 18.32
N TRP A 46 -4.83 17.90 17.23
CA TRP A 46 -3.42 17.67 16.89
C TRP A 46 -2.65 18.96 16.59
N LEU A 47 -3.28 19.95 15.96
CA LEU A 47 -2.65 21.25 15.73
C LEU A 47 -2.41 22.00 17.05
N LEU A 48 -3.40 22.03 17.94
CA LEU A 48 -3.26 22.61 19.27
C LEU A 48 -2.15 21.93 20.07
N TYR A 49 -2.04 20.62 19.99
CA TYR A 49 -0.96 19.85 20.59
C TYR A 49 0.43 20.34 20.12
N LEU A 50 0.61 20.52 18.81
CA LEU A 50 1.87 21.02 18.26
C LEU A 50 2.17 22.45 18.70
N LEU A 51 1.14 23.29 18.82
CA LEU A 51 1.28 24.69 19.27
C LEU A 51 1.65 24.82 20.76
N HIS A 52 1.30 23.84 21.60
CA HIS A 52 1.62 23.83 23.04
C HIS A 52 2.94 23.10 23.36
N GLY A 53 3.80 22.88 22.36
CA GLY A 53 5.14 22.34 22.57
C GLY A 53 5.26 20.82 22.66
N GLY A 54 4.18 20.08 22.32
CA GLY A 54 4.25 18.63 22.11
C GLY A 54 4.56 17.79 23.36
N VAL A 55 3.82 18.01 24.46
CA VAL A 55 3.84 17.12 25.64
C VAL A 55 3.47 15.69 25.22
N ASN A 56 3.91 14.62 25.90
CA ASN A 56 3.57 13.26 25.47
C ASN A 56 2.03 13.05 25.37
N PRO A 57 1.49 12.69 24.19
CA PRO A 57 0.04 12.59 23.97
C PRO A 57 -0.61 11.45 24.77
N TYR A 58 0.17 10.49 25.25
CA TYR A 58 -0.30 9.42 26.12
C TYR A 58 -0.45 9.83 27.58
N THR A 59 0.26 10.87 28.03
CA THR A 59 0.18 11.34 29.43
C THR A 59 -0.86 12.42 29.62
N GLU A 60 -1.08 13.28 28.62
CA GLU A 60 -2.06 14.37 28.67
C GLU A 60 -2.90 14.43 27.38
N PRO A 61 -3.76 13.43 27.14
CA PRO A 61 -4.54 13.39 25.90
C PRO A 61 -5.53 14.56 25.86
N ILE A 62 -5.50 15.33 24.77
CA ILE A 62 -6.53 16.33 24.52
C ILE A 62 -7.85 15.58 24.23
N PRO A 63 -8.97 15.86 24.92
CA PRO A 63 -10.20 15.07 24.80
C PRO A 63 -10.72 14.89 23.36
N LEU A 64 -10.45 15.88 22.48
CA LEU A 64 -10.82 15.84 21.07
C LEU A 64 -10.04 14.78 20.27
N GLN A 65 -8.76 14.61 20.55
CA GLN A 65 -7.91 13.60 19.89
C GLN A 65 -8.32 12.19 20.33
N ASP A 66 -8.57 12.01 21.63
CA ASP A 66 -8.99 10.73 22.20
C ASP A 66 -10.37 10.30 21.67
N LEU A 67 -11.30 11.25 21.51
CA LEU A 67 -12.60 10.98 20.90
C LEU A 67 -12.46 10.53 19.43
N GLU A 68 -11.68 11.25 18.62
CA GLU A 68 -11.41 10.89 17.23
C GLU A 68 -10.79 9.49 17.13
N ALA A 69 -9.72 9.24 17.89
CA ALA A 69 -9.04 7.95 17.91
C ALA A 69 -10.01 6.82 18.30
N LYS A 70 -10.80 6.99 19.37
CA LYS A 70 -11.80 5.99 19.79
C LYS A 70 -12.84 5.70 18.72
N ILE A 71 -13.25 6.70 17.94
CA ILE A 71 -14.22 6.51 16.85
C ILE A 71 -13.57 5.75 15.69
N VAL A 72 -12.38 6.12 15.26
CA VAL A 72 -11.67 5.42 14.16
C VAL A 72 -11.32 3.98 14.55
N TYR A 73 -10.75 3.78 15.74
CA TYR A 73 -10.33 2.47 16.24
C TYR A 73 -11.47 1.64 16.85
N SER A 74 -12.70 2.13 16.88
CA SER A 74 -13.86 1.32 17.28
C SER A 74 -14.07 0.08 16.39
N LEU A 75 -13.64 0.15 15.12
CA LEU A 75 -13.66 -0.96 14.17
C LEU A 75 -12.38 -1.81 14.22
N SER A 76 -11.43 -1.43 15.06
CA SER A 76 -10.14 -2.10 15.17
C SER A 76 -10.23 -3.62 15.37
N PRO A 77 -11.15 -4.16 16.21
CA PRO A 77 -11.33 -5.62 16.35
C PRO A 77 -11.62 -6.35 15.04
N LEU A 78 -12.15 -5.65 14.03
CA LEU A 78 -12.43 -6.23 12.72
C LEU A 78 -11.23 -6.14 11.76
N THR A 79 -10.23 -5.30 12.03
CA THR A 79 -9.10 -5.07 11.11
C THR A 79 -8.36 -6.37 10.76
N PRO A 80 -7.92 -7.21 11.72
CA PRO A 80 -7.23 -8.48 11.39
C PRO A 80 -8.10 -9.42 10.55
N VAL A 81 -9.41 -9.42 10.79
CA VAL A 81 -10.39 -10.25 10.07
C VAL A 81 -10.57 -9.74 8.63
N ILE A 82 -10.78 -8.44 8.45
CA ILE A 82 -10.95 -7.82 7.12
C ILE A 82 -9.68 -7.98 6.29
N MET A 83 -8.50 -7.81 6.89
CA MET A 83 -7.21 -8.06 6.24
C MET A 83 -7.10 -9.51 5.77
N THR A 84 -7.48 -10.46 6.62
CA THR A 84 -7.47 -11.89 6.26
C THR A 84 -8.43 -12.18 5.10
N ILE A 85 -9.65 -11.62 5.14
CA ILE A 85 -10.62 -11.78 4.05
C ILE A 85 -10.10 -11.15 2.75
N PHE A 86 -9.46 -9.97 2.82
CA PHE A 86 -8.82 -9.34 1.67
C PHE A 86 -7.72 -10.23 1.08
N MET A 87 -6.85 -10.81 1.91
CA MET A 87 -5.79 -11.73 1.46
C MET A 87 -6.35 -13.00 0.82
N LEU A 88 -7.45 -13.54 1.36
CA LEU A 88 -8.10 -14.75 0.85
C LEU A 88 -9.09 -14.52 -0.31
N SER A 89 -9.45 -13.26 -0.58
CA SER A 89 -10.51 -12.85 -1.50
C SER A 89 -10.44 -13.51 -2.87
N THR A 90 -9.25 -13.60 -3.48
CA THR A 90 -9.07 -14.19 -4.81
C THR A 90 -9.44 -15.67 -4.81
N PHE A 91 -9.10 -16.40 -3.75
CA PHE A 91 -9.50 -17.81 -3.57
C PHE A 91 -10.99 -17.93 -3.25
N LEU A 92 -11.50 -17.09 -2.35
CA LEU A 92 -12.92 -17.08 -1.99
C LEU A 92 -13.81 -16.85 -3.22
N ILE A 93 -13.41 -15.99 -4.14
CA ILE A 93 -14.14 -15.76 -5.40
C ILE A 93 -14.14 -16.99 -6.29
N VAL A 94 -13.08 -17.80 -6.29
CA VAL A 94 -13.05 -19.09 -7.02
C VAL A 94 -13.95 -20.12 -6.34
N VAL A 95 -13.91 -20.22 -5.01
CA VAL A 95 -14.69 -21.18 -4.21
C VAL A 95 -16.18 -20.86 -4.21
N THR A 96 -16.57 -19.59 -4.29
CA THR A 96 -17.98 -19.14 -4.28
C THR A 96 -18.64 -19.17 -5.65
N LYS A 97 -17.89 -19.28 -6.76
CA LYS A 97 -18.45 -19.46 -8.11
C LYS A 97 -19.45 -20.60 -8.29
N PRO A 98 -19.27 -21.80 -7.69
CA PRO A 98 -20.27 -22.87 -7.76
C PRO A 98 -21.52 -22.58 -6.91
N LEU A 99 -21.42 -21.71 -5.89
CA LEU A 99 -22.53 -21.34 -4.99
C LEU A 99 -23.43 -20.25 -5.58
N LYS A 100 -23.61 -20.24 -6.90
CA LYS A 100 -24.48 -19.23 -7.54
C LYS A 100 -25.90 -19.38 -6.99
N PRO A 101 -26.54 -18.27 -6.60
CA PRO A 101 -27.94 -18.30 -6.20
C PRO A 101 -28.79 -18.85 -7.36
N ILE A 102 -29.86 -19.55 -7.03
CA ILE A 102 -30.82 -20.12 -7.99
C ILE A 102 -31.30 -18.98 -8.92
N GLU A 103 -31.30 -19.22 -10.23
CA GLU A 103 -31.79 -18.25 -11.22
C GLU A 103 -33.22 -17.81 -10.84
N GLU A 104 -33.54 -16.53 -11.04
CA GLU A 104 -34.81 -15.89 -10.61
C GLU A 104 -35.03 -15.74 -9.10
N SER A 105 -34.13 -16.23 -8.23
CA SER A 105 -34.21 -15.92 -6.81
C SER A 105 -33.87 -14.45 -6.50
N ARG A 106 -34.47 -13.90 -5.43
CA ARG A 106 -34.16 -12.54 -4.95
C ARG A 106 -32.65 -12.29 -4.72
N PRO A 107 -31.87 -13.25 -4.16
CA PRO A 107 -30.40 -13.13 -4.09
C PRO A 107 -29.72 -13.03 -5.46
N ALA A 108 -30.18 -13.77 -6.47
CA ALA A 108 -29.62 -13.70 -7.82
C ALA A 108 -29.85 -12.33 -8.47
N GLU A 109 -31.06 -11.77 -8.30
CA GLU A 109 -31.38 -10.43 -8.77
C GLU A 109 -30.51 -9.36 -8.07
N GLN A 110 -30.36 -9.45 -6.74
CA GLN A 110 -29.52 -8.52 -5.97
C GLN A 110 -28.04 -8.59 -6.39
N LEU A 111 -27.51 -9.79 -6.57
CA LEU A 111 -26.14 -10.00 -7.04
C LEU A 111 -25.94 -9.44 -8.46
N GLY A 112 -26.90 -9.67 -9.35
CA GLY A 112 -26.89 -9.12 -10.71
C GLY A 112 -26.87 -7.59 -10.72
N ARG A 113 -27.66 -6.95 -9.86
CA ARG A 113 -27.69 -5.48 -9.69
C ARG A 113 -26.35 -4.93 -9.20
N VAL A 114 -25.78 -5.52 -8.15
CA VAL A 114 -24.48 -5.08 -7.60
C VAL A 114 -23.39 -5.26 -8.65
N LYS A 115 -23.39 -6.40 -9.36
CA LYS A 115 -22.44 -6.65 -10.43
C LYS A 115 -22.52 -5.61 -11.54
N ALA A 116 -23.74 -5.34 -12.05
CA ALA A 116 -23.95 -4.35 -13.09
C ALA A 116 -23.50 -2.95 -12.67
N PHE A 117 -23.76 -2.55 -11.42
CA PHE A 117 -23.27 -1.29 -10.87
C PHE A 117 -21.74 -1.24 -10.83
N LEU A 118 -21.06 -2.29 -10.36
CA LEU A 118 -19.61 -2.33 -10.30
C LEU A 118 -18.97 -2.34 -11.71
N GLU A 119 -19.59 -3.00 -12.68
CA GLU A 119 -19.15 -2.96 -14.08
C GLU A 119 -19.26 -1.54 -14.65
N ASP A 120 -20.36 -0.82 -14.41
CA ASP A 120 -20.55 0.59 -14.79
C ASP A 120 -19.49 1.51 -14.14
N VAL A 121 -19.19 1.32 -12.86
CA VAL A 121 -18.10 2.08 -12.18
C VAL A 121 -16.76 1.84 -12.87
N ALA A 122 -16.42 0.58 -13.16
CA ALA A 122 -15.16 0.24 -13.81
C ALA A 122 -15.05 0.76 -15.25
N GLU A 123 -16.16 0.78 -15.99
CA GLU A 123 -16.25 1.38 -17.32
C GLU A 123 -16.00 2.89 -17.23
N LYS A 124 -16.70 3.59 -16.33
CA LYS A 124 -16.49 5.03 -16.10
C LYS A 124 -15.06 5.36 -15.70
N MET A 125 -14.39 4.51 -14.91
CA MET A 125 -12.98 4.69 -14.55
C MET A 125 -12.02 4.48 -15.75
N ASN A 126 -12.43 3.73 -16.77
CA ASN A 126 -11.64 3.51 -17.99
C ASN A 126 -11.89 4.58 -19.06
N GLU A 127 -13.10 5.15 -19.11
CA GLU A 127 -13.49 6.13 -20.12
C GLU A 127 -13.21 7.57 -19.70
N ASN A 128 -13.49 7.93 -18.44
CA ASN A 128 -13.41 9.31 -17.98
C ASN A 128 -12.01 9.69 -17.51
N ALA A 129 -11.17 10.13 -18.45
CA ALA A 129 -9.85 10.68 -18.14
C ALA A 129 -9.92 11.99 -17.30
N ASP A 130 -11.04 12.70 -17.38
CA ASP A 130 -11.21 14.05 -16.83
C ASP A 130 -12.49 14.17 -15.98
N ARG A 131 -12.69 13.30 -14.98
CA ARG A 131 -13.55 13.68 -13.85
C ARG A 131 -12.90 14.91 -13.19
N TYR A 132 -13.31 16.09 -13.66
CA TYR A 132 -12.82 17.38 -13.22
C TYR A 132 -13.24 17.57 -11.77
N TYR A 133 -12.34 17.24 -10.86
CA TYR A 133 -12.42 17.67 -9.48
C TYR A 133 -11.19 18.49 -9.13
N PRO A 134 -11.34 19.67 -8.49
CA PRO A 134 -10.20 20.33 -7.85
C PRO A 134 -9.47 19.40 -6.87
N TRP A 135 -10.16 18.38 -6.35
CA TRP A 135 -9.59 17.36 -5.46
C TRP A 135 -8.45 16.55 -6.08
N ASN A 136 -8.39 16.35 -7.40
CA ASN A 136 -7.31 15.58 -8.04
C ASN A 136 -5.95 16.21 -7.73
N LEU A 137 -5.90 17.54 -7.84
CA LEU A 137 -4.71 18.33 -7.62
C LEU A 137 -4.42 18.44 -6.12
N VAL A 138 -5.45 18.65 -5.29
CA VAL A 138 -5.28 18.69 -3.83
C VAL A 138 -4.71 17.37 -3.31
N LEU A 139 -5.30 16.23 -3.68
CA LEU A 139 -4.85 14.90 -3.28
C LEU A 139 -3.42 14.62 -3.75
N LEU A 140 -3.11 14.93 -5.02
CA LEU A 140 -1.77 14.70 -5.57
C LEU A 140 -0.72 15.61 -4.93
N SER A 141 -0.98 16.91 -4.81
CA SER A 141 -0.06 17.86 -4.16
C SER A 141 0.15 17.49 -2.70
N SER A 142 -0.91 17.15 -1.96
CA SER A 142 -0.81 16.67 -0.58
C SER A 142 0.00 15.38 -0.49
N SER A 143 -0.15 14.45 -1.44
CA SER A 143 0.64 13.21 -1.44
C SER A 143 2.15 13.43 -1.61
N LEU A 144 2.56 14.50 -2.30
CA LEU A 144 3.97 14.87 -2.47
C LEU A 144 4.53 15.63 -1.25
N ILE A 145 3.69 16.44 -0.58
CA ILE A 145 4.11 17.37 0.47
C ILE A 145 4.02 16.72 1.86
N LEU A 146 2.89 16.09 2.19
CA LEU A 146 2.61 15.59 3.53
C LEU A 146 3.63 14.56 4.06
N PRO A 147 4.06 13.53 3.31
CA PRO A 147 5.03 12.57 3.85
C PRO A 147 6.41 13.21 4.08
N VAL A 148 6.79 14.20 3.26
CA VAL A 148 8.01 14.99 3.47
C VAL A 148 7.89 15.81 4.76
N LEU A 149 6.77 16.51 4.95
CA LEU A 149 6.52 17.26 6.19
C LEU A 149 6.46 16.34 7.41
N ALA A 150 5.90 15.13 7.28
CA ALA A 150 5.86 14.16 8.36
C ALA A 150 7.27 13.74 8.81
N VAL A 151 8.21 13.55 7.88
CA VAL A 151 9.62 13.25 8.22
C VAL A 151 10.24 14.41 8.99
N PHE A 152 10.06 15.65 8.55
CA PHE A 152 10.60 16.80 9.28
C PHE A 152 9.93 17.00 10.65
N LEU A 153 8.62 16.78 10.73
CA LEU A 153 7.86 16.86 11.96
C LEU A 153 8.34 15.81 12.97
N LEU A 154 8.54 14.57 12.52
CA LEU A 154 9.00 13.44 13.35
C LEU A 154 10.32 13.72 14.07
N TYR A 155 11.20 14.48 13.44
CA TYR A 155 12.51 14.84 13.99
C TYR A 155 12.58 16.29 14.50
N SER A 156 11.42 16.96 14.59
CA SER A 156 11.35 18.28 15.20
C SER A 156 11.48 18.18 16.73
N PRO A 157 12.08 19.16 17.41
CA PRO A 157 12.14 19.18 18.88
C PRO A 157 10.78 19.18 19.58
N ILE A 158 9.71 19.57 18.87
CA ILE A 158 8.33 19.57 19.38
C ILE A 158 7.83 18.13 19.56
N VAL A 159 8.07 17.26 18.59
CA VAL A 159 7.57 15.88 18.60
C VAL A 159 8.60 14.91 19.19
N ASN A 160 9.89 15.18 18.97
CA ASN A 160 10.99 14.32 19.37
C ASN A 160 12.06 15.13 20.14
N PRO A 161 11.74 15.64 21.33
CA PRO A 161 12.66 16.46 22.14
C PRO A 161 13.92 15.71 22.56
N SER A 162 13.84 14.37 22.66
CA SER A 162 14.96 13.50 23.01
C SER A 162 15.86 13.14 21.83
N ASN A 163 15.56 13.63 20.61
CA ASN A 163 16.30 13.34 19.38
C ASN A 163 16.51 11.82 19.14
N MET A 164 15.48 11.04 19.46
CA MET A 164 15.50 9.60 19.28
C MET A 164 15.48 9.25 17.80
N THR A 165 16.19 8.18 17.44
CA THR A 165 16.21 7.69 16.06
C THR A 165 15.01 6.80 15.86
N VAL A 166 14.07 7.24 15.03
CA VAL A 166 12.86 6.50 14.67
C VAL A 166 13.12 5.74 13.38
N GLY A 167 12.97 4.42 13.41
CA GLY A 167 13.29 3.57 12.28
C GLY A 167 14.14 2.38 12.70
N VAL A 168 13.50 1.23 12.92
CA VAL A 168 14.17 0.00 13.37
C VAL A 168 15.38 -0.36 12.48
N ASP A 169 15.20 -0.26 11.16
CA ASP A 169 16.24 -0.66 10.20
C ASP A 169 17.38 0.39 10.07
N ILE A 170 17.19 1.64 10.51
CA ILE A 170 18.19 2.73 10.35
C ILE A 170 19.51 2.37 11.03
N VAL A 171 19.44 1.81 12.24
CA VAL A 171 20.62 1.43 13.03
C VAL A 171 21.47 0.41 12.26
N TYR A 172 20.85 -0.53 11.56
CA TYR A 172 21.56 -1.55 10.78
C TYR A 172 22.27 -0.95 9.56
N TYR A 173 21.63 0.00 8.85
CA TYR A 173 22.30 0.70 7.75
C TYR A 173 23.52 1.48 8.24
N VAL A 174 23.38 2.24 9.32
CA VAL A 174 24.45 3.08 9.87
C VAL A 174 25.63 2.23 10.35
N ASN A 175 25.36 1.18 11.14
CA ASN A 175 26.40 0.32 11.67
C ASN A 175 27.17 -0.39 10.56
N TYR A 176 26.45 -0.92 9.55
CA TYR A 176 27.08 -1.57 8.41
C TYR A 176 27.95 -0.62 7.59
N LEU A 177 27.44 0.58 7.27
CA LEU A 177 28.18 1.54 6.46
C LEU A 177 29.41 2.10 7.18
N ASN A 178 29.32 2.34 8.49
CA ASN A 178 30.48 2.70 9.31
C ASN A 178 31.51 1.56 9.30
N GLN A 179 31.08 0.32 9.54
CA GLN A 179 31.99 -0.84 9.51
C GLN A 179 32.72 -0.94 8.18
N VAL A 180 31.99 -0.87 7.05
CA VAL A 180 32.61 -0.95 5.72
C VAL A 180 33.56 0.21 5.46
N ARG A 181 33.20 1.44 5.84
CA ARG A 181 34.09 2.61 5.67
C ARG A 181 35.37 2.46 6.48
N ASP A 182 35.26 1.96 7.71
CA ASP A 182 36.38 1.92 8.65
C ASP A 182 37.28 0.68 8.42
N SER A 183 36.73 -0.41 7.86
CA SER A 183 37.47 -1.65 7.60
C SER A 183 38.05 -1.77 6.20
N SER A 184 37.61 -0.96 5.23
CA SER A 184 38.06 -1.07 3.84
C SER A 184 39.30 -0.20 3.59
N GLU A 185 40.29 -0.75 2.89
CA GLU A 185 41.54 -0.04 2.59
C GLU A 185 41.39 0.97 1.44
N ASN A 186 40.44 0.73 0.52
CA ASN A 186 40.23 1.55 -0.66
C ASN A 186 38.77 1.54 -1.14
N SER A 187 38.46 2.41 -2.11
CA SER A 187 37.11 2.59 -2.66
C SER A 187 36.56 1.37 -3.42
N LEU A 188 37.43 0.54 -4.01
CA LEU A 188 37.00 -0.68 -4.71
C LEU A 188 36.52 -1.74 -3.73
N GLU A 189 37.18 -1.86 -2.58
CA GLU A 189 36.77 -2.77 -1.52
C GLU A 189 35.42 -2.35 -0.91
N ILE A 190 35.22 -1.05 -0.67
CA ILE A 190 33.93 -0.50 -0.23
C ILE A 190 32.81 -0.90 -1.21
N LEU A 191 33.05 -0.70 -2.51
CA LEU A 191 32.09 -1.03 -3.56
C LEU A 191 31.80 -2.54 -3.61
N SER A 192 32.83 -3.38 -3.56
CA SER A 192 32.70 -4.84 -3.55
C SER A 192 31.88 -5.32 -2.34
N ASN A 193 32.20 -4.79 -1.15
CA ASN A 193 31.50 -5.10 0.09
C ASN A 193 30.01 -4.73 -0.01
N MET A 194 29.66 -3.57 -0.56
CA MET A 194 28.26 -3.18 -0.76
C MET A 194 27.56 -4.06 -1.80
N LEU A 195 28.20 -4.32 -2.95
CA LEU A 195 27.62 -5.12 -4.05
C LEU A 195 27.33 -6.57 -3.66
N SER A 196 28.10 -7.13 -2.73
CA SER A 196 27.92 -8.49 -2.22
C SER A 196 26.65 -8.70 -1.38
N ARG A 197 26.06 -7.61 -0.85
CA ARG A 197 24.88 -7.66 0.03
C ARG A 197 23.57 -7.84 -0.73
N ASP A 198 22.49 -8.00 0.04
CA ASP A 198 21.12 -8.20 -0.45
C ASP A 198 20.46 -6.90 -0.98
N ARG A 199 20.91 -5.72 -0.53
CA ARG A 199 20.36 -4.40 -0.88
C ARG A 199 21.41 -3.38 -1.37
N PRO A 200 22.28 -3.75 -2.33
CA PRO A 200 23.44 -2.96 -2.72
C PRO A 200 23.09 -1.53 -3.19
N LEU A 201 22.00 -1.35 -3.94
CA LEU A 201 21.63 -0.05 -4.48
C LEU A 201 21.23 0.93 -3.36
N THR A 202 20.48 0.48 -2.35
CA THR A 202 20.11 1.34 -1.22
C THR A 202 21.35 1.77 -0.43
N LEU A 203 22.27 0.84 -0.16
CA LEU A 203 23.52 1.14 0.53
C LEU A 203 24.37 2.15 -0.25
N LEU A 204 24.50 1.94 -1.56
CA LEU A 204 25.22 2.86 -2.44
C LEU A 204 24.59 4.26 -2.47
N ILE A 205 23.26 4.37 -2.44
CA ILE A 205 22.57 5.66 -2.38
C ILE A 205 22.86 6.38 -1.05
N ILE A 206 22.73 5.70 0.09
CA ILE A 206 23.02 6.28 1.40
C ILE A 206 24.49 6.73 1.45
N TYR A 207 25.41 5.87 1.02
CA TYR A 207 26.83 6.18 1.01
C TYR A 207 27.14 7.37 0.09
N SER A 208 26.62 7.38 -1.13
CA SER A 208 26.87 8.46 -2.10
C SER A 208 26.33 9.80 -1.61
N ILE A 209 25.12 9.84 -1.06
CA ILE A 209 24.55 11.08 -0.51
C ILE A 209 25.41 11.56 0.67
N SER A 210 25.83 10.67 1.56
CA SER A 210 26.70 11.01 2.71
C SER A 210 28.01 11.66 2.26
N ILE A 211 28.69 11.06 1.27
CA ILE A 211 29.95 11.61 0.74
C ILE A 211 29.73 12.95 0.02
N LEU A 212 28.68 13.07 -0.82
CA LEU A 212 28.44 14.28 -1.60
C LEU A 212 27.95 15.47 -0.74
N SER A 213 27.28 15.19 0.37
CA SER A 213 26.73 16.22 1.27
C SER A 213 27.56 16.45 2.52
N SER A 214 28.61 15.65 2.75
CA SER A 214 29.41 15.64 3.98
C SER A 214 28.58 15.40 5.25
N LEU A 215 27.42 14.75 5.12
CA LEU A 215 26.56 14.35 6.25
C LEU A 215 26.90 12.94 6.72
N ASP A 216 26.72 12.66 8.00
CA ASP A 216 26.88 11.30 8.54
C ASP A 216 25.78 10.35 8.01
N PHE A 217 26.05 9.04 8.03
CA PHE A 217 25.12 8.03 7.51
C PHE A 217 23.77 8.00 8.26
N LYS A 218 23.74 8.39 9.53
CA LYS A 218 22.51 8.43 10.33
C LYS A 218 21.61 9.55 9.84
N THR A 219 22.15 10.75 9.70
CA THR A 219 21.43 11.92 9.16
C THR A 219 20.90 11.63 7.76
N VAL A 220 21.72 11.05 6.87
CA VAL A 220 21.26 10.66 5.53
C VAL A 220 20.13 9.64 5.59
N SER A 221 20.26 8.58 6.40
CA SER A 221 19.25 7.53 6.50
C SER A 221 17.92 8.04 7.07
N ILE A 222 17.98 8.95 8.03
CA ILE A 222 16.80 9.60 8.64
C ILE A 222 16.02 10.41 7.60
N TYR A 223 16.71 11.20 6.77
CA TYR A 223 16.06 12.10 5.81
C TYR A 223 15.90 11.50 4.40
N LEU A 224 16.42 10.31 4.13
CA LEU A 224 16.23 9.64 2.84
C LEU A 224 14.75 9.48 2.41
N PRO A 225 13.78 9.26 3.32
CA PRO A 225 12.35 9.26 2.97
C PRO A 225 11.85 10.55 2.31
N VAL A 226 12.52 11.70 2.48
CA VAL A 226 12.20 12.95 1.77
C VAL A 226 12.36 12.80 0.25
N ILE A 227 13.28 11.92 -0.19
CA ILE A 227 13.51 11.62 -1.61
C ILE A 227 12.70 10.39 -2.04
N LEU A 228 12.61 9.37 -1.18
CA LEU A 228 11.93 8.13 -1.51
C LEU A 228 10.41 8.28 -1.58
N SER A 229 9.81 9.15 -0.75
CA SER A 229 8.35 9.33 -0.76
C SER A 229 7.86 9.97 -2.07
N PRO A 230 8.41 11.08 -2.62
CA PRO A 230 7.99 11.57 -3.92
C PRO A 230 8.24 10.58 -5.06
N LEU A 231 9.34 9.82 -5.00
CA LEU A 231 9.64 8.79 -5.99
C LEU A 231 8.59 7.66 -5.98
N LEU A 232 8.17 7.21 -4.80
CA LEU A 232 7.09 6.23 -4.67
C LEU A 232 5.78 6.79 -5.20
N ILE A 233 5.43 8.02 -4.84
CA ILE A 233 4.20 8.69 -5.28
C ILE A 233 4.16 8.83 -6.80
N PHE A 234 5.26 9.23 -7.42
CA PHE A 234 5.36 9.24 -8.88
C PHE A 234 5.15 7.84 -9.49
N SER A 235 5.81 6.83 -8.91
CA SER A 235 5.75 5.45 -9.41
C SER A 235 4.34 4.86 -9.30
N ILE A 236 3.66 5.06 -8.17
CA ILE A 236 2.31 4.55 -7.94
C ILE A 236 1.25 5.36 -8.70
N TYR A 237 1.43 6.67 -8.89
CA TYR A 237 0.58 7.47 -9.78
C TYR A 237 0.62 6.94 -11.20
N TYR A 238 1.84 6.68 -11.70
CA TYR A 238 2.02 6.19 -13.05
C TYR A 238 1.46 4.76 -13.21
N LEU A 239 1.58 3.91 -12.19
CA LEU A 239 0.92 2.60 -12.18
C LEU A 239 -0.61 2.74 -12.17
N ALA A 240 -1.17 3.53 -11.26
CA ALA A 240 -2.61 3.74 -11.13
C ALA A 240 -3.24 4.26 -12.43
N SER A 241 -2.61 5.23 -13.07
CA SER A 241 -3.05 5.80 -14.36
C SER A 241 -2.96 4.83 -15.55
N ARG A 242 -2.21 3.72 -15.41
CA ARG A 242 -2.19 2.61 -16.40
C ARG A 242 -3.29 1.61 -16.14
N LEU A 243 -3.69 1.42 -14.88
CA LEU A 243 -4.79 0.51 -14.53
C LEU A 243 -6.14 1.10 -14.93
N PHE A 244 -6.36 2.38 -14.65
CA PHE A 244 -7.54 3.12 -15.04
C PHE A 244 -7.14 4.51 -15.53
N LYS A 245 -7.87 5.06 -16.50
CA LYS A 245 -7.56 6.40 -17.04
C LYS A 245 -8.03 7.52 -16.10
N ASP A 246 -8.74 7.19 -15.04
CA ASP A 246 -9.28 8.11 -14.05
C ASP A 246 -8.17 8.80 -13.22
N LYS A 247 -8.09 10.13 -13.34
CA LYS A 247 -7.15 10.97 -12.58
C LYS A 247 -7.47 11.00 -11.09
N LEU A 248 -8.75 10.99 -10.70
CA LEU A 248 -9.14 10.96 -9.29
C LEU A 248 -8.72 9.64 -8.65
N TYR A 249 -8.89 8.50 -9.34
CA TYR A 249 -8.36 7.21 -8.90
C TYR A 249 -6.86 7.26 -8.63
N SER A 250 -6.12 7.83 -9.58
CA SER A 250 -4.65 7.91 -9.50
C SER A 250 -4.19 8.83 -8.37
N SER A 251 -4.78 10.02 -8.26
CA SER A 251 -4.46 10.97 -7.18
C SER A 251 -4.88 10.45 -5.80
N LEU A 252 -6.04 9.78 -5.70
CA LEU A 252 -6.50 9.16 -4.46
C LEU A 252 -5.53 8.05 -4.04
N THR A 253 -5.11 7.18 -4.95
CA THR A 253 -4.10 6.15 -4.68
C THR A 253 -2.84 6.74 -4.08
N CYS A 254 -2.31 7.81 -4.68
CA CYS A 254 -1.14 8.50 -4.15
C CYS A 254 -1.39 9.05 -2.74
N PHE A 255 -2.52 9.71 -2.54
CA PHE A 255 -2.87 10.27 -1.25
C PHE A 255 -2.97 9.19 -0.16
N LEU A 256 -3.70 8.09 -0.41
CA LEU A 256 -3.80 6.97 0.54
C LEU A 256 -2.43 6.36 0.84
N THR A 257 -1.60 6.16 -0.19
CA THR A 257 -0.24 5.61 -0.02
C THR A 257 0.60 6.52 0.88
N ALA A 258 0.54 7.85 0.67
CA ALA A 258 1.31 8.86 1.39
C ALA A 258 0.91 9.03 2.86
N THR A 259 -0.32 8.69 3.21
CA THR A 259 -0.93 9.04 4.52
C THR A 259 -1.49 7.82 5.28
N GLY A 260 -1.55 6.67 4.63
CA GLY A 260 -2.10 5.42 5.14
C GLY A 260 -1.05 4.46 5.70
N PRO A 261 -1.44 3.18 5.89
CA PRO A 261 -0.63 2.16 6.56
C PRO A 261 0.75 1.94 5.94
N PHE A 262 0.88 2.10 4.62
CA PHE A 262 2.18 1.94 3.96
C PHE A 262 3.22 2.93 4.48
N THR A 263 2.91 4.23 4.46
CA THR A 263 3.87 5.28 4.86
C THR A 263 4.13 5.25 6.36
N THR A 264 3.09 5.09 7.18
CA THR A 264 3.24 5.00 8.63
C THR A 264 4.11 3.80 9.02
N ALA A 265 3.86 2.63 8.45
CA ALA A 265 4.70 1.44 8.69
C ALA A 265 6.15 1.64 8.22
N SER A 266 6.33 2.29 7.06
CA SER A 266 7.66 2.55 6.49
C SER A 266 8.49 3.51 7.33
N LEU A 267 7.86 4.54 7.92
CA LEU A 267 8.53 5.48 8.83
C LEU A 267 8.94 4.81 10.13
N TYR A 268 8.04 4.08 10.80
CA TYR A 268 8.37 3.34 12.02
C TYR A 268 9.50 2.32 11.79
N GLY A 269 9.38 1.56 10.70
CA GLY A 269 10.31 0.49 10.40
C GLY A 269 11.66 0.96 9.85
N GLY A 270 11.75 2.20 9.38
CA GLY A 270 12.92 2.67 8.64
C GLY A 270 13.14 1.84 7.36
N PHE A 271 12.04 1.43 6.70
CA PHE A 271 12.05 0.44 5.62
C PHE A 271 12.56 1.00 4.28
N LEU A 272 13.71 1.69 4.28
CA LEU A 272 14.28 2.46 3.17
C LEU A 272 14.50 1.63 1.91
N ALA A 273 15.12 0.44 2.06
CA ALA A 273 15.35 -0.45 0.93
C ALA A 273 14.03 -0.96 0.32
N ASN A 274 13.06 -1.34 1.16
CA ASN A 274 11.75 -1.76 0.69
C ASN A 274 11.01 -0.64 -0.04
N TRP A 275 11.10 0.60 0.47
CA TRP A 275 10.47 1.79 -0.11
C TRP A 275 11.03 2.10 -1.50
N LEU A 276 12.36 2.06 -1.66
CA LEU A 276 13.02 2.20 -2.96
C LEU A 276 12.67 1.04 -3.90
N GLY A 277 12.75 -0.19 -3.40
CA GLY A 277 12.45 -1.41 -4.16
C GLY A 277 11.03 -1.42 -4.72
N LEU A 278 10.03 -1.03 -3.91
CA LEU A 278 8.64 -0.91 -4.36
C LEU A 278 8.43 0.21 -5.36
N SER A 279 9.07 1.36 -5.17
CA SER A 279 9.02 2.46 -6.15
C SER A 279 9.45 1.96 -7.53
N LEU A 280 10.58 1.28 -7.59
CA LEU A 280 11.12 0.71 -8.83
C LEU A 280 10.27 -0.44 -9.37
N ALA A 281 9.71 -1.30 -8.50
CA ALA A 281 8.82 -2.39 -8.90
C ALA A 281 7.51 -1.89 -9.51
N TYR A 282 6.88 -0.87 -8.91
CA TYR A 282 5.66 -0.26 -9.44
C TYR A 282 5.92 0.44 -10.77
N LEU A 283 7.02 1.18 -10.90
CA LEU A 283 7.40 1.80 -12.16
C LEU A 283 7.70 0.74 -13.24
N SER A 284 8.41 -0.32 -12.88
CA SER A 284 8.66 -1.47 -13.76
C SER A 284 7.36 -2.10 -14.25
N LEU A 285 6.40 -2.36 -13.35
CA LEU A 285 5.09 -2.92 -13.70
C LEU A 285 4.30 -1.97 -14.61
N ALA A 286 4.25 -0.68 -14.29
CA ALA A 286 3.53 0.31 -15.09
C ALA A 286 4.07 0.39 -16.52
N ILE A 287 5.40 0.35 -16.68
CA ILE A 287 6.05 0.32 -17.99
C ILE A 287 5.84 -1.04 -18.68
N LEU A 288 5.82 -2.16 -17.94
CA LEU A 288 5.49 -3.48 -18.49
C LEU A 288 4.10 -3.47 -19.10
N ILE A 289 3.09 -2.99 -18.35
CA ILE A 289 1.71 -2.84 -18.85
C ILE A 289 1.70 -2.01 -20.12
N LYS A 290 2.33 -0.83 -20.12
CA LYS A 290 2.44 0.01 -21.32
C LYS A 290 3.15 -0.68 -22.48
N SER A 291 4.18 -1.48 -22.20
CA SER A 291 4.90 -2.25 -23.22
C SER A 291 4.01 -3.28 -23.89
N THR A 292 3.10 -3.91 -23.13
CA THR A 292 2.12 -4.86 -23.66
C THR A 292 1.03 -4.17 -24.47
N GLU A 293 0.53 -3.01 -24.00
CA GLU A 293 -0.46 -2.20 -24.72
C GLU A 293 0.09 -1.66 -26.06
N GLN A 294 1.36 -1.25 -26.09
CA GLN A 294 2.00 -0.65 -27.27
C GLN A 294 2.82 -1.65 -28.09
N ASN A 295 2.90 -2.91 -27.67
CA ASN A 295 3.77 -3.93 -28.24
C ASN A 295 5.22 -3.45 -28.46
N SER A 296 5.80 -2.76 -27.46
CA SER A 296 7.07 -2.04 -27.58
C SER A 296 8.19 -2.71 -26.80
N VAL A 297 9.19 -3.24 -27.54
CA VAL A 297 10.39 -3.85 -26.95
C VAL A 297 11.23 -2.82 -26.19
N ARG A 298 11.27 -1.56 -26.65
CA ARG A 298 12.01 -0.50 -25.93
C ARG A 298 11.45 -0.28 -24.52
N LEU A 299 10.12 -0.27 -24.39
CA LEU A 299 9.46 -0.19 -23.09
C LEU A 299 9.67 -1.45 -22.26
N LEU A 300 9.65 -2.63 -22.90
CA LEU A 300 9.99 -3.89 -22.22
C LEU A 300 11.41 -3.84 -21.62
N THR A 301 12.40 -3.40 -22.39
CA THR A 301 13.78 -3.24 -21.90
C THR A 301 13.85 -2.28 -20.72
N ALA A 302 13.17 -1.12 -20.80
CA ALA A 302 13.11 -0.18 -19.69
C ALA A 302 12.46 -0.80 -18.43
N SER A 303 11.38 -1.57 -18.59
CA SER A 303 10.73 -2.30 -17.51
C SER A 303 11.65 -3.34 -16.87
N ILE A 304 12.40 -4.11 -17.68
CA ILE A 304 13.40 -5.08 -17.20
C ILE A 304 14.49 -4.37 -16.40
N LEU A 305 15.06 -3.27 -16.90
CA LEU A 305 16.10 -2.53 -16.20
C LEU A 305 15.60 -2.00 -14.84
N LEU A 306 14.38 -1.47 -14.78
CA LEU A 306 13.78 -1.04 -13.52
C LEU A 306 13.52 -2.22 -12.56
N SER A 307 13.16 -3.39 -13.08
CA SER A 307 13.00 -4.59 -12.26
C SER A 307 14.35 -5.03 -11.67
N ILE A 308 15.42 -5.00 -12.47
CA ILE A 308 16.78 -5.27 -11.99
C ILE A 308 17.22 -4.23 -10.94
N LEU A 309 16.91 -2.95 -11.13
CA LEU A 309 17.18 -1.94 -10.10
C LEU A 309 16.35 -2.18 -8.83
N SER A 310 15.10 -2.62 -8.95
CA SER A 310 14.26 -3.02 -7.81
C SER A 310 14.90 -4.19 -7.05
N HIS A 311 15.40 -5.21 -7.76
CA HIS A 311 16.16 -6.33 -7.17
C HIS A 311 17.38 -5.85 -6.39
N LEU A 312 18.17 -4.95 -6.97
CA LEU A 312 19.35 -4.37 -6.33
C LEU A 312 19.01 -3.45 -5.15
N ALA A 313 17.82 -2.83 -5.15
CA ALA A 313 17.33 -2.05 -4.02
C ALA A 313 16.88 -2.94 -2.88
N HIS A 314 16.00 -3.91 -3.15
CA HIS A 314 15.54 -4.86 -2.16
C HIS A 314 14.92 -6.10 -2.84
N PRO A 315 15.27 -7.32 -2.38
CA PRO A 315 14.84 -8.56 -3.03
C PRO A 315 13.33 -8.83 -2.88
N VAL A 316 12.70 -8.41 -1.77
CA VAL A 316 11.31 -8.78 -1.47
C VAL A 316 10.29 -8.15 -2.47
N PRO A 317 10.27 -6.82 -2.72
CA PRO A 317 9.40 -6.23 -3.74
C PRO A 317 9.55 -6.88 -5.12
N TRP A 318 10.79 -7.22 -5.49
CA TRP A 318 11.08 -7.89 -6.74
C TRP A 318 10.50 -9.30 -6.79
N ASN A 319 10.66 -10.09 -5.72
CA ASN A 319 10.08 -11.44 -5.62
C ASN A 319 8.56 -11.40 -5.80
N PHE A 320 7.88 -10.43 -5.19
CA PHE A 320 6.44 -10.23 -5.36
C PHE A 320 6.08 -9.88 -6.81
N LEU A 321 6.80 -8.95 -7.45
CA LEU A 321 6.59 -8.58 -8.85
C LEU A 321 6.75 -9.78 -9.80
N ILE A 322 7.83 -10.54 -9.65
CA ILE A 322 8.11 -11.71 -10.49
C ILE A 322 7.07 -12.81 -10.26
N LEU A 323 6.73 -13.12 -9.01
CA LEU A 323 5.71 -14.15 -8.73
C LEU A 323 4.32 -13.73 -9.24
N ALA A 324 3.93 -12.45 -9.04
CA ALA A 324 2.67 -11.92 -9.54
C ALA A 324 2.58 -12.02 -11.07
N THR A 325 3.65 -11.68 -11.78
CA THR A 325 3.70 -11.76 -13.25
C THR A 325 3.71 -13.19 -13.76
N ILE A 326 4.40 -14.13 -13.09
CA ILE A 326 4.33 -15.57 -13.39
C ILE A 326 2.90 -16.09 -13.25
N LEU A 327 2.25 -15.84 -12.11
CA LEU A 327 0.89 -16.29 -11.86
C LEU A 327 -0.11 -15.68 -12.85
N ALA A 328 0.06 -14.40 -13.20
CA ALA A 328 -0.78 -13.73 -14.19
C ALA A 328 -0.56 -14.28 -15.61
N ALA A 329 0.69 -14.58 -15.98
CA ALA A 329 1.01 -15.23 -17.26
C ALA A 329 0.42 -16.64 -17.34
N ALA A 330 0.49 -17.42 -16.27
CA ALA A 330 -0.14 -18.73 -16.18
C ALA A 330 -1.66 -18.61 -16.37
N LEU A 331 -2.31 -17.68 -15.67
CA LEU A 331 -3.75 -17.42 -15.81
C LEU A 331 -4.13 -16.99 -17.24
N LEU A 332 -3.32 -16.15 -17.87
CA LEU A 332 -3.51 -15.73 -19.27
C LEU A 332 -3.42 -16.93 -20.23
N ALA A 333 -2.43 -17.81 -20.03
CA ALA A 333 -2.27 -19.03 -20.82
C ALA A 333 -3.44 -20.01 -20.63
N PHE A 334 -3.91 -20.20 -19.39
CA PHE A 334 -5.06 -21.07 -19.07
C PHE A 334 -6.37 -20.59 -19.69
N ARG A 335 -6.60 -19.27 -19.74
CA ARG A 335 -7.82 -18.71 -20.34
C ARG A 335 -7.89 -18.88 -21.87
N ARG A 336 -6.85 -19.43 -22.50
CA ARG A 336 -6.72 -19.58 -23.98
C ARG A 336 -7.06 -18.29 -24.74
N HIS A 337 -6.82 -17.13 -24.13
CA HIS A 337 -6.96 -15.87 -24.84
C HIS A 337 -5.91 -15.83 -25.95
N ASN A 338 -6.33 -15.42 -27.15
CA ASN A 338 -5.52 -15.46 -28.36
C ASN A 338 -4.34 -14.46 -28.36
N ASP A 339 -4.04 -13.82 -27.22
CA ASP A 339 -3.01 -12.80 -27.11
C ASP A 339 -1.63 -13.38 -26.85
N ARG A 340 -1.18 -14.20 -27.79
CA ARG A 340 0.16 -14.80 -27.79
C ARG A 340 1.27 -13.74 -27.75
N ARG A 341 0.98 -12.50 -28.16
CA ARG A 341 1.95 -11.39 -28.17
C ARG A 341 2.18 -10.86 -26.76
N ILE A 342 1.10 -10.55 -26.02
CA ILE A 342 1.20 -10.16 -24.61
C ILE A 342 1.94 -11.24 -23.81
N LEU A 343 1.56 -12.51 -23.98
CA LEU A 343 2.22 -13.62 -23.28
C LEU A 343 3.73 -13.69 -23.59
N LYS A 344 4.14 -13.51 -24.85
CA LYS A 344 5.56 -13.48 -25.23
C LYS A 344 6.32 -12.37 -24.50
N LEU A 345 5.78 -11.14 -24.45
CA LEU A 345 6.46 -10.03 -23.78
C LEU A 345 6.62 -10.28 -22.28
N ILE A 346 5.59 -10.83 -21.62
CA ILE A 346 5.63 -11.15 -20.19
C ILE A 346 6.61 -12.29 -19.91
N VAL A 347 6.60 -13.35 -20.73
CA VAL A 347 7.55 -14.45 -20.58
C VAL A 347 8.98 -13.96 -20.77
N THR A 348 9.25 -13.09 -21.75
CA THR A 348 10.56 -12.44 -21.91
C THR A 348 10.94 -11.63 -20.68
N PHE A 349 10.03 -10.82 -20.13
CA PHE A 349 10.26 -10.07 -18.89
C PHE A 349 10.68 -11.00 -17.73
N ILE A 350 9.95 -12.10 -17.53
CA ILE A 350 10.20 -13.08 -16.47
C ILE A 350 11.56 -13.77 -16.67
N VAL A 351 11.80 -14.30 -17.87
CA VAL A 351 13.02 -15.08 -18.19
C VAL A 351 14.27 -14.24 -18.00
N VAL A 352 14.29 -12.99 -18.50
CA VAL A 352 15.46 -12.12 -18.38
C VAL A 352 15.74 -11.77 -16.90
N ASN A 353 14.70 -11.51 -16.10
CA ASN A 353 14.86 -11.22 -14.68
C ASN A 353 15.35 -12.43 -13.88
N ILE A 354 14.81 -13.63 -14.14
CA ILE A 354 15.29 -14.87 -13.50
C ILE A 354 16.73 -15.17 -13.91
N LEU A 355 17.08 -14.97 -15.18
CA LEU A 355 18.45 -15.16 -15.65
C LEU A 355 19.40 -14.17 -14.97
N TYR A 356 18.99 -12.92 -14.78
CA TYR A 356 19.77 -11.94 -14.03
C TYR A 356 20.02 -12.39 -12.58
N ASP A 357 18.99 -12.83 -11.85
CA ASP A 357 19.15 -13.33 -10.49
C ASP A 357 20.06 -14.56 -10.43
N PHE A 358 19.93 -15.47 -11.40
CA PHE A 358 20.81 -16.62 -11.54
C PHE A 358 22.26 -16.20 -11.75
N LEU A 359 22.53 -15.26 -12.67
CA LEU A 359 23.88 -14.74 -12.92
C LEU A 359 24.47 -14.10 -11.66
N LYS A 360 23.71 -13.23 -10.99
CA LYS A 360 24.15 -12.58 -9.75
C LYS A 360 24.50 -13.61 -8.66
N THR A 361 23.68 -14.63 -8.51
CA THR A 361 23.82 -15.63 -7.44
C THR A 361 24.89 -16.67 -7.73
N ARG A 362 24.87 -17.26 -8.93
CA ARG A 362 25.68 -18.43 -9.28
C ARG A 362 27.01 -18.07 -9.91
N VAL A 363 27.06 -16.96 -10.65
CA VAL A 363 28.29 -16.53 -11.33
C VAL A 363 29.06 -15.54 -10.45
N LEU A 364 28.39 -14.54 -9.88
CA LEU A 364 29.04 -13.53 -9.05
C LEU A 364 29.13 -13.90 -7.56
N SER A 365 28.46 -14.97 -7.12
CA SER A 365 28.39 -15.39 -5.71
C SER A 365 27.88 -14.30 -4.76
N PHE A 366 27.06 -13.37 -5.27
CA PHE A 366 26.42 -12.32 -4.47
C PHE A 366 25.04 -12.77 -4.01
N SER A 367 24.50 -12.11 -2.98
CA SER A 367 23.16 -12.41 -2.49
C SER A 367 22.08 -12.11 -3.55
N GLY A 368 21.40 -13.15 -4.02
CA GLY A 368 20.27 -13.08 -4.95
C GLY A 368 18.92 -13.02 -4.23
N ALA A 369 17.89 -12.55 -4.93
CA ALA A 369 16.53 -12.47 -4.40
C ALA A 369 15.90 -13.85 -4.20
N THR A 370 16.24 -14.85 -5.03
CA THR A 370 15.79 -16.22 -4.84
C THR A 370 16.42 -16.88 -3.61
N VAL A 371 17.69 -16.61 -3.32
CA VAL A 371 18.36 -17.08 -2.10
C VAL A 371 17.72 -16.47 -0.86
N VAL A 372 17.43 -15.17 -0.89
CA VAL A 372 16.72 -14.50 0.21
C VAL A 372 15.32 -15.08 0.41
N ALA A 373 14.56 -15.30 -0.68
CA ALA A 373 13.25 -15.95 -0.60
C ALA A 373 13.34 -17.38 -0.02
N GLN A 374 14.33 -18.16 -0.47
CA GLN A 374 14.56 -19.50 0.04
C GLN A 374 14.90 -19.48 1.54
N SER A 375 15.74 -18.54 1.98
CA SER A 375 16.06 -18.36 3.39
C SER A 375 14.78 -18.13 4.20
N ILE A 376 13.95 -17.15 3.82
CA ILE A 376 12.69 -16.84 4.52
C ILE A 376 11.77 -18.06 4.58
N ILE A 377 11.62 -18.79 3.46
CA ILE A 377 10.80 -20.01 3.41
C ILE A 377 11.33 -21.08 4.36
N SER A 378 12.65 -21.25 4.43
CA SER A 378 13.29 -22.30 5.22
C SER A 378 13.42 -21.99 6.71
N THR A 379 13.53 -20.71 7.08
CA THR A 379 13.77 -20.29 8.47
C THR A 379 12.53 -19.75 9.16
N GLU A 380 11.66 -19.04 8.44
CA GLU A 380 10.56 -18.28 9.05
C GLU A 380 9.19 -18.91 8.87
N LEU A 381 8.96 -19.59 7.75
CA LEU A 381 7.64 -20.17 7.48
C LEU A 381 7.45 -21.47 8.25
N SER A 382 6.36 -21.56 8.99
CA SER A 382 6.05 -22.73 9.80
C SER A 382 4.56 -23.01 9.83
N ILE A 383 4.21 -24.31 9.80
CA ILE A 383 2.83 -24.76 10.03
C ILE A 383 2.36 -24.36 11.43
N ASN A 384 3.28 -24.27 12.40
CA ASN A 384 2.95 -23.79 13.74
C ASN A 384 2.44 -22.35 13.74
N ASN A 385 2.96 -21.49 12.84
CA ASN A 385 2.45 -20.13 12.69
C ASN A 385 1.03 -20.11 12.11
N MET A 386 0.70 -21.07 11.23
CA MET A 386 -0.67 -21.23 10.71
C MET A 386 -1.66 -21.63 11.81
N VAL A 387 -1.26 -22.55 12.70
CA VAL A 387 -2.07 -22.95 13.86
C VAL A 387 -2.26 -21.76 14.81
N ASN A 388 -1.21 -20.96 15.01
CA ASN A 388 -1.22 -19.76 15.84
C ASN A 388 -1.55 -18.48 15.05
N PHE A 389 -2.19 -18.60 13.88
CA PHE A 389 -2.35 -17.49 12.95
C PHE A 389 -3.07 -16.30 13.59
N TRP A 390 -4.15 -16.55 14.34
CA TRP A 390 -4.96 -15.47 14.92
C TRP A 390 -4.21 -14.62 15.95
N PRO A 391 -3.58 -15.20 17.00
CA PRO A 391 -2.72 -14.42 17.90
C PRO A 391 -1.63 -13.64 17.18
N ILE A 392 -0.95 -14.24 16.20
CA ILE A 392 0.12 -13.60 15.43
C ILE A 392 -0.42 -12.43 14.60
N ASN A 393 -1.53 -12.63 13.88
CA ASN A 393 -2.15 -11.62 13.03
C ASN A 393 -2.73 -10.46 13.85
N VAL A 394 -3.33 -10.75 15.01
CA VAL A 394 -3.74 -9.74 15.98
C VAL A 394 -2.52 -8.96 16.45
N PHE A 395 -1.46 -9.63 16.90
CA PHE A 395 -0.24 -8.95 17.36
C PHE A 395 0.36 -8.06 16.27
N MET A 396 0.47 -8.57 15.05
CA MET A 396 0.95 -7.84 13.88
C MET A 396 0.12 -6.58 13.60
N THR A 397 -1.21 -6.70 13.69
CA THR A 397 -2.12 -5.58 13.40
C THR A 397 -2.02 -4.49 14.46
N TYR A 398 -1.98 -4.86 15.74
CA TYR A 398 -2.09 -3.92 16.87
C TYR A 398 -0.78 -3.35 17.36
N PHE A 399 0.29 -4.15 17.34
CA PHE A 399 1.52 -3.83 18.06
C PHE A 399 2.72 -3.76 17.12
N HIS A 400 2.82 -4.69 16.16
CA HIS A 400 3.95 -4.68 15.24
C HIS A 400 3.92 -3.39 14.40
N VAL A 401 5.11 -2.83 14.18
CA VAL A 401 5.29 -1.53 13.50
C VAL A 401 4.46 -0.39 14.13
N GLY A 402 4.30 -0.40 15.47
CA GLY A 402 3.53 0.62 16.20
C GLY A 402 2.03 0.61 15.91
N GLY A 403 1.48 -0.52 15.42
CA GLY A 403 0.06 -0.62 15.08
C GLY A 403 -0.32 0.10 13.78
N ALA A 404 0.66 0.38 12.90
CA ALA A 404 0.43 1.08 11.62
C ALA A 404 -0.62 0.41 10.73
N PHE A 405 -0.77 -0.91 10.83
CA PHE A 405 -1.76 -1.69 10.08
C PHE A 405 -3.15 -1.70 10.72
N ASN A 406 -3.32 -1.12 11.90
CA ASN A 406 -4.62 -1.04 12.55
C ASN A 406 -5.50 0.09 11.97
N PHE A 407 -5.72 0.11 10.65
CA PHE A 407 -6.49 1.16 10.00
C PHE A 407 -7.65 0.58 9.17
N PRO A 408 -8.77 0.22 9.83
CA PRO A 408 -9.88 -0.51 9.21
C PRO A 408 -10.43 0.10 7.91
N PRO A 409 -10.58 1.44 7.77
CA PRO A 409 -11.11 2.05 6.54
C PRO A 409 -10.35 1.67 5.26
N THR A 410 -9.02 1.51 5.34
CA THR A 410 -8.19 1.09 4.20
C THR A 410 -8.56 -0.32 3.76
N TYR A 411 -8.57 -1.27 4.67
CA TYR A 411 -8.78 -2.69 4.33
C TYR A 411 -10.22 -2.99 3.94
N PHE A 412 -11.19 -2.33 4.57
CA PHE A 412 -12.59 -2.42 4.17
C PHE A 412 -12.78 -1.96 2.71
N SER A 413 -12.19 -0.82 2.37
CA SER A 413 -12.26 -0.28 1.00
C SER A 413 -11.44 -1.14 0.03
N ALA A 414 -10.30 -1.68 0.45
CA ALA A 414 -9.49 -2.59 -0.35
C ALA A 414 -10.25 -3.88 -0.70
N LEU A 415 -11.08 -4.39 0.22
CA LEU A 415 -11.94 -5.54 -0.05
C LEU A 415 -12.99 -5.22 -1.13
N ILE A 416 -13.62 -4.04 -1.09
CA ILE A 416 -14.55 -3.61 -2.14
C ILE A 416 -13.83 -3.47 -3.49
N GLY A 417 -12.65 -2.83 -3.51
CA GLY A 417 -11.86 -2.69 -4.73
C GLY A 417 -11.37 -4.02 -5.30
N MET A 418 -11.06 -4.99 -4.44
CA MET A 418 -10.70 -6.35 -4.86
C MET A 418 -11.88 -7.07 -5.54
N ILE A 419 -13.10 -6.87 -5.05
CA ILE A 419 -14.32 -7.37 -5.70
C ILE A 419 -14.46 -6.72 -7.08
N LEU A 420 -14.32 -5.39 -7.18
CA LEU A 420 -14.34 -4.66 -8.46
C LEU A 420 -13.31 -5.23 -9.46
N PHE A 421 -12.05 -5.38 -9.04
CA PHE A 421 -10.96 -5.91 -9.88
C PHE A 421 -11.18 -7.36 -10.31
N SER A 422 -11.97 -8.10 -9.53
CA SER A 422 -12.30 -9.49 -9.83
C SER A 422 -13.45 -9.62 -10.84
N LEU A 423 -14.33 -8.64 -10.92
CA LEU A 423 -15.39 -8.56 -11.92
C LEU A 423 -14.83 -8.11 -13.28
N VAL A 424 -13.89 -7.17 -13.28
CA VAL A 424 -13.26 -6.64 -14.49
C VAL A 424 -12.16 -7.59 -14.99
N LYS A 425 -12.43 -8.30 -16.08
CA LYS A 425 -11.49 -9.25 -16.69
C LYS A 425 -10.46 -8.54 -17.57
N GLN A 426 -9.47 -7.91 -16.94
CA GLN A 426 -8.34 -7.29 -17.63
C GLN A 426 -7.02 -7.84 -17.11
N PHE A 427 -6.08 -8.12 -18.02
CA PHE A 427 -4.77 -8.68 -17.69
C PHE A 427 -4.01 -7.83 -16.65
N LYS A 428 -4.01 -6.51 -16.79
CA LYS A 428 -3.36 -5.58 -15.85
C LYS A 428 -3.91 -5.67 -14.41
N LEU A 429 -5.22 -5.94 -14.26
CA LEU A 429 -5.85 -6.15 -12.95
C LEU A 429 -5.60 -7.58 -12.43
N ASP A 430 -5.48 -8.56 -13.32
CA ASP A 430 -5.08 -9.92 -12.94
C ASP A 430 -3.68 -9.91 -12.30
N ILE A 431 -2.72 -9.14 -12.81
CA ILE A 431 -1.39 -9.01 -12.18
C ILE A 431 -1.50 -8.53 -10.73
N LEU A 432 -2.31 -7.50 -10.45
CA LEU A 432 -2.47 -6.99 -9.08
C LEU A 432 -3.13 -7.99 -8.14
N LYS A 433 -4.15 -8.72 -8.61
CA LYS A 433 -4.75 -9.81 -7.83
C LYS A 433 -3.73 -10.91 -7.54
N MET A 434 -2.94 -11.28 -8.54
CA MET A 434 -1.87 -12.27 -8.38
C MET A 434 -0.74 -11.77 -7.46
N TRP A 435 -0.54 -10.46 -7.33
CA TRP A 435 0.36 -9.86 -6.35
C TRP A 435 -0.10 -10.09 -4.91
N VAL A 436 -1.41 -10.03 -4.65
CA VAL A 436 -2.00 -10.42 -3.35
C VAL A 436 -1.83 -11.92 -3.11
N VAL A 437 -2.10 -12.75 -4.13
CA VAL A 437 -1.92 -14.21 -4.05
C VAL A 437 -0.46 -14.59 -3.79
N ALA A 438 0.50 -13.89 -4.38
CA ALA A 438 1.92 -14.09 -4.17
C ALA A 438 2.32 -13.92 -2.70
N GLY A 439 1.70 -12.98 -1.98
CA GLY A 439 1.94 -12.75 -0.56
C GLY A 439 1.22 -13.72 0.38
N LEU A 440 0.18 -14.42 -0.09
CA LEU A 440 -0.68 -15.21 0.79
C LEU A 440 0.07 -16.28 1.62
N PRO A 441 1.02 -17.06 1.06
CA PRO A 441 1.75 -18.04 1.87
C PRO A 441 2.57 -17.38 2.99
N LEU A 442 3.20 -16.24 2.72
CA LEU A 442 3.96 -15.47 3.71
C LEU A 442 3.07 -14.91 4.81
N TYR A 443 1.85 -14.49 4.44
CA TYR A 443 0.87 -13.98 5.40
C TYR A 443 0.30 -15.07 6.31
N LEU A 444 0.04 -16.28 5.79
CA LEU A 444 -0.56 -17.36 6.59
C LEU A 444 0.47 -18.16 7.41
N LEU A 445 1.68 -18.34 6.88
CA LEU A 445 2.71 -19.20 7.46
C LEU A 445 3.84 -18.43 8.15
N GLY A 446 3.90 -17.11 7.96
CA GLY A 446 4.95 -16.27 8.52
C GLY A 446 4.64 -15.79 9.95
N PRO A 447 5.68 -15.48 10.75
CA PRO A 447 5.53 -14.74 12.00
C PRO A 447 5.08 -13.29 11.74
N ASP A 448 4.78 -12.55 12.81
CA ASP A 448 4.20 -11.20 12.77
C ASP A 448 4.97 -10.24 11.86
N TYR A 449 6.30 -10.24 11.93
CA TYR A 449 7.12 -9.35 11.12
C TYR A 449 7.14 -9.73 9.63
N VAL A 450 7.02 -11.01 9.28
CA VAL A 450 6.87 -11.47 7.89
C VAL A 450 5.49 -11.10 7.35
N GLN A 451 4.44 -11.21 8.16
CA GLN A 451 3.09 -10.78 7.80
C GLN A 451 3.03 -9.27 7.55
N ALA A 452 3.64 -8.48 8.42
CA ALA A 452 3.77 -7.03 8.28
C ALA A 452 4.50 -6.64 6.99
N ARG A 453 5.68 -7.22 6.74
CA ARG A 453 6.44 -6.97 5.50
C ARG A 453 5.67 -7.40 4.25
N THR A 454 4.88 -8.47 4.35
CA THR A 454 4.02 -8.95 3.25
C THR A 454 2.96 -7.91 2.90
N LEU A 455 2.24 -7.40 3.89
CA LEU A 455 1.21 -6.39 3.66
C LEU A 455 1.78 -5.08 3.14
N GLN A 456 2.98 -4.70 3.61
CA GLN A 456 3.70 -3.53 3.10
C GLN A 456 4.10 -3.67 1.62
N ASN A 457 4.31 -4.90 1.14
CA ASN A 457 4.69 -5.20 -0.25
C ASN A 457 3.48 -5.37 -1.18
N ILE A 458 2.27 -5.43 -0.64
CA ILE A 458 1.04 -5.50 -1.42
C ILE A 458 0.53 -4.08 -1.65
N PRO A 459 0.13 -3.70 -2.88
CA PRO A 459 -0.37 -2.36 -3.16
C PRO A 459 -1.83 -2.20 -2.69
N VAL A 460 -2.07 -2.30 -1.38
CA VAL A 460 -3.41 -2.22 -0.77
C VAL A 460 -4.11 -0.92 -1.15
N ASP A 461 -3.36 0.18 -1.26
CA ASP A 461 -3.87 1.52 -1.60
C ASP A 461 -4.52 1.60 -3.00
N LEU A 462 -4.05 0.78 -3.97
CA LEU A 462 -4.67 0.69 -5.30
C LEU A 462 -6.08 0.08 -5.21
N PHE A 463 -6.25 -0.92 -4.36
CA PHE A 463 -7.55 -1.55 -4.12
C PHE A 463 -8.43 -0.64 -3.27
N ALA A 464 -7.89 -0.03 -2.21
CA ALA A 464 -8.63 0.88 -1.34
C ALA A 464 -9.20 2.07 -2.12
N SER A 465 -8.41 2.66 -3.02
CA SER A 465 -8.85 3.76 -3.87
C SER A 465 -10.00 3.36 -4.81
N ALA A 466 -9.94 2.16 -5.38
CA ALA A 466 -11.03 1.63 -6.19
C ALA A 466 -12.31 1.44 -5.35
N GLY A 467 -12.18 0.92 -4.13
CA GLY A 467 -13.32 0.79 -3.21
C GLY A 467 -13.94 2.13 -2.81
N PHE A 468 -13.12 3.15 -2.54
CA PHE A 468 -13.62 4.49 -2.26
C PHE A 468 -14.34 5.11 -3.46
N LEU A 469 -13.85 4.89 -4.68
CA LEU A 469 -14.55 5.36 -5.88
C LEU A 469 -15.89 4.65 -6.10
N VAL A 470 -15.97 3.35 -5.83
CA VAL A 470 -17.26 2.62 -5.83
C VAL A 470 -18.25 3.28 -4.88
N ILE A 471 -17.82 3.63 -3.66
CA ILE A 471 -18.67 4.33 -2.68
C ILE A 471 -19.02 5.73 -3.20
N SER A 472 -18.05 6.50 -3.69
CA SER A 472 -18.28 7.84 -4.24
C SER A 472 -19.30 7.84 -5.39
N ASP A 473 -19.20 6.90 -6.32
CA ASP A 473 -20.11 6.77 -7.46
C ASP A 473 -21.51 6.41 -7.00
N TYR A 474 -21.61 5.51 -6.02
CA TYR A 474 -22.88 5.18 -5.40
C TYR A 474 -23.57 6.42 -4.81
N LEU A 475 -22.81 7.29 -4.14
CA LEU A 475 -23.31 8.54 -3.59
C LEU A 475 -23.70 9.56 -4.64
N SER A 476 -22.98 9.61 -5.76
CA SER A 476 -23.25 10.56 -6.84
C SER A 476 -24.61 10.35 -7.51
N VAL A 477 -25.11 9.10 -7.47
CA VAL A 477 -26.44 8.74 -7.98
C VAL A 477 -27.55 9.26 -7.06
N ARG A 478 -27.27 9.49 -5.77
CA ARG A 478 -28.27 9.90 -4.77
C ARG A 478 -28.37 11.41 -4.67
N ASP A 479 -27.23 12.09 -4.59
CA ASP A 479 -27.19 13.55 -4.58
C ASP A 479 -25.80 14.08 -5.01
N LYS A 480 -25.78 15.34 -5.46
CA LYS A 480 -24.56 15.97 -6.00
C LYS A 480 -23.51 16.32 -4.94
N PHE A 481 -23.87 16.39 -3.65
CA PHE A 481 -22.99 16.89 -2.59
C PHE A 481 -22.33 15.78 -1.77
N SER A 482 -22.99 14.63 -1.58
CA SER A 482 -22.46 13.51 -0.80
C SER A 482 -21.10 12.99 -1.28
N PRO A 483 -20.80 12.87 -2.59
CA PRO A 483 -19.45 12.53 -3.06
C PRO A 483 -18.39 13.53 -2.60
N ILE A 484 -18.71 14.82 -2.57
CA ILE A 484 -17.79 15.89 -2.14
C ILE A 484 -17.50 15.74 -0.65
N PHE A 485 -18.55 15.61 0.17
CA PHE A 485 -18.40 15.38 1.61
C PHE A 485 -17.64 14.10 1.91
N PHE A 486 -17.87 13.05 1.12
CA PHE A 486 -17.13 11.81 1.26
C PHE A 486 -15.63 12.00 0.97
N ILE A 487 -15.26 12.68 -0.11
CA ILE A 487 -13.85 12.98 -0.40
C ILE A 487 -13.21 13.83 0.71
N VAL A 488 -13.91 14.86 1.21
CA VAL A 488 -13.45 15.68 2.35
C VAL A 488 -13.22 14.82 3.58
N PHE A 489 -14.16 13.93 3.90
CA PHE A 489 -14.04 13.01 5.02
C PHE A 489 -12.81 12.10 4.86
N ILE A 490 -12.62 11.46 3.70
CA ILE A 490 -11.44 10.61 3.45
C ILE A 490 -10.15 11.41 3.55
N TYR A 491 -10.12 12.65 3.03
CA TYR A 491 -8.96 13.52 3.13
C TYR A 491 -8.58 13.79 4.58
N LEU A 492 -9.54 14.21 5.41
CA LEU A 492 -9.30 14.51 6.81
C LEU A 492 -8.93 13.27 7.63
N LEU A 493 -9.64 12.15 7.41
CA LEU A 493 -9.41 10.88 8.09
C LEU A 493 -7.96 10.37 7.91
N TYR A 494 -7.45 10.41 6.68
CA TYR A 494 -6.09 9.98 6.37
C TYR A 494 -5.04 11.00 6.81
N LEU A 495 -5.35 12.30 6.72
CA LEU A 495 -4.48 13.35 7.26
C LEU A 495 -4.29 13.21 8.77
N ASN A 496 -5.38 13.00 9.51
CA ASN A 496 -5.36 12.71 10.94
C ASN A 496 -4.59 11.43 11.25
N ASN A 497 -4.76 10.38 10.44
CA ASN A 497 -4.00 9.14 10.62
C ASN A 497 -2.48 9.37 10.53
N LEU A 498 -2.01 10.05 9.48
CA LEU A 498 -0.58 10.35 9.31
C LEU A 498 -0.07 11.21 10.47
N LEU A 499 -0.82 12.26 10.84
CA LEU A 499 -0.42 13.19 11.90
C LEU A 499 -0.35 12.50 13.27
N ARG A 500 -1.42 11.79 13.67
CA ARG A 500 -1.49 10.99 14.90
C ARG A 500 -0.32 10.02 14.98
N PHE A 501 -0.08 9.28 13.91
CA PHE A 501 0.99 8.30 13.89
C PHE A 501 2.37 8.96 14.02
N THR A 502 2.63 10.02 13.24
CA THR A 502 3.90 10.74 13.25
C THR A 502 4.23 11.35 14.61
N VAL A 503 3.24 11.91 15.28
CA VAL A 503 3.41 12.52 16.62
C VAL A 503 3.69 11.47 17.69
N ASN A 504 3.08 10.28 17.57
CA ASN A 504 3.24 9.21 18.56
C ASN A 504 4.53 8.42 18.37
N LEU A 505 5.13 8.42 17.18
CA LEU A 505 6.26 7.57 16.81
C LEU A 505 7.48 7.60 17.75
N PRO A 506 7.89 8.75 18.33
CA PRO A 506 9.01 8.78 19.24
C PRO A 506 8.73 8.10 20.60
N PHE A 507 7.47 7.93 20.99
CA PHE A 507 7.06 7.39 22.28
C PHE A 507 6.69 5.91 22.19
#